data_AF-M4BNV1-F1
#
_entry.id   AF-M4BNV1-F1
#
_cell.length_a   1.000
_cell.length_b   1.000
_cell.length_c   1.000
_cell.angle_alpha   90.00
_cell.angle_beta   90.00
_cell.angle_gamma   90.00
#
_symmetry.space_group_name_H-M   'P 1'
#
loop_
_entity.id
_entity.type
_entity.pdbx_description
1 polymer ?
#
loop_
_entity_poly.entity_id
_entity_poly.type
_entity_poly.pdbx_seq_one_letter_code
_entity_poly.pdbx_strand_id
1 'polypeptide(L)'
;MGNLSFLDQTSGQIYIAKRTLEGRCDMGLRASYLVARCINQILGGILQDCSVLESILTCDEDKIPVVLQRLDVYEDPVLIEEKLRGVLGQPLCEADCANVELAPLRSCLAGELVAVEGRDGSLRYSKILREGPSDIAGVSQYEVKVDSSATRQVLATEVYFFRSARVRTGSRFDAVASEPSTAPSSHLSTSHCENAVLPSSVVTIISGADSSEITSDVNIPAPAVSSANILSAVNDLLSRLNVTLDMSVQDLMAENLQMQRRLEVAEDSRRAAATQIDTVTREKKELLDALVCAVCLENQVNRVLIPCGHIYCGSCVEQLPRPSCPICRQDIFSSSVFHVPS
;
A
#
# COMPACT_ATOMS: atom_id res chain seq x y z
N MET A 1 -5.70 18.42 66.79
CA MET A 1 -6.02 19.65 66.03
C MET A 1 -5.31 19.55 64.69
N GLY A 2 -6.06 19.66 63.60
CA GLY A 2 -5.60 19.29 62.26
C GLY A 2 -4.61 20.29 61.65
N ASN A 3 -3.61 19.76 60.96
CA ASN A 3 -2.72 20.53 60.10
C ASN A 3 -3.52 20.99 58.86
N LEU A 4 -3.49 22.29 58.54
CA LEU A 4 -4.17 22.84 57.36
C LEU A 4 -3.13 23.13 56.28
N SER A 5 -2.93 22.16 55.41
CA SER A 5 -2.15 22.29 54.19
C SER A 5 -3.03 21.85 53.03
N PHE A 6 -3.05 22.62 51.95
CA PHE A 6 -3.84 22.30 50.76
C PHE A 6 -3.03 22.60 49.50
N LEU A 7 -3.24 21.78 48.49
CA LEU A 7 -2.66 21.94 47.17
C LEU A 7 -3.76 22.43 46.23
N ASP A 8 -3.47 23.47 45.48
CA ASP A 8 -4.24 23.80 44.29
C ASP A 8 -3.67 23.04 43.09
N GLN A 9 -4.39 22.00 42.66
CA GLN A 9 -3.97 21.14 41.54
C GLN A 9 -3.93 21.89 40.19
N THR A 10 -4.66 22.99 40.07
CA THR A 10 -4.79 23.76 38.82
C THR A 10 -3.61 24.70 38.61
N SER A 11 -3.13 25.32 39.69
CA SER A 11 -2.00 26.26 39.66
C SER A 11 -0.66 25.62 40.05
N GLY A 12 -0.68 24.38 40.56
CA GLY A 12 0.51 23.68 41.05
C GLY A 12 1.10 24.29 42.33
N GLN A 13 0.34 25.10 43.07
CA GLN A 13 0.81 25.79 44.26
C GLN A 13 0.42 25.06 45.55
N ILE A 14 1.38 24.94 46.48
CA ILE A 14 1.16 24.37 47.81
C ILE A 14 0.97 25.51 48.81
N TYR A 15 -0.16 25.50 49.51
CA TYR A 15 -0.48 26.46 50.56
C TYR A 15 -0.34 25.81 51.94
N ILE A 16 0.53 26.40 52.76
CA ILE A 16 0.78 25.97 54.14
C ILE A 16 0.37 27.10 55.07
N ALA A 17 -0.51 26.81 56.03
CA ALA A 17 -0.96 27.83 56.97
C ALA A 17 0.22 28.38 57.81
N LYS A 18 0.30 29.70 57.94
CA LYS A 18 1.37 30.43 58.67
C LYS A 18 1.56 29.96 60.12
N ARG A 19 0.48 29.56 60.81
CA ARG A 19 0.52 28.99 62.18
C ARG A 19 1.36 27.71 62.28
N THR A 20 1.47 26.94 61.20
CA THR A 20 2.29 25.72 61.09
C THR A 20 3.79 26.03 60.94
N LEU A 21 4.14 27.25 60.51
CA LEU A 21 5.53 27.69 60.28
C LEU A 21 6.12 28.45 61.48
N GLU A 22 5.29 29.24 62.19
CA GLU A 22 5.73 30.10 63.31
C GLU A 22 5.62 29.43 64.68
N GLY A 23 4.95 28.27 64.79
CA GLY A 23 4.81 27.52 66.03
C GLY A 23 6.08 26.80 66.44
N ARG A 24 7.02 27.49 67.10
CA ARG A 24 8.00 26.78 67.94
C ARG A 24 7.27 26.07 69.07
N CYS A 25 7.60 24.80 69.28
CA CYS A 25 7.43 24.02 70.51
C CYS A 25 5.97 23.68 70.87
N ASP A 26 5.43 22.54 70.40
CA ASP A 26 5.47 21.34 71.25
C ASP A 26 5.69 20.01 70.49
N MET A 27 5.74 20.03 69.15
CA MET A 27 5.81 18.80 68.31
C MET A 27 6.95 18.77 67.26
N GLY A 28 7.79 19.82 67.17
CA GLY A 28 9.10 19.77 66.49
C GLY A 28 9.14 19.51 64.97
N LEU A 29 8.03 19.64 64.23
CA LEU A 29 7.95 19.29 62.80
C LEU A 29 8.57 20.36 61.89
N ARG A 30 9.38 19.93 60.92
CA ARG A 30 10.05 20.79 59.94
C ARG A 30 9.13 21.14 58.76
N ALA A 31 9.27 22.34 58.20
CA ALA A 31 8.50 22.78 57.03
C ALA A 31 8.74 21.91 55.79
N SER A 32 9.99 21.48 55.59
CA SER A 32 10.41 20.53 54.55
C SER A 32 9.67 19.19 54.65
N TYR A 33 9.51 18.66 55.86
CA TYR A 33 8.72 17.44 56.11
C TYR A 33 7.25 17.61 55.76
N LEU A 34 6.66 18.78 56.05
CA LEU A 34 5.26 19.06 55.68
C LEU A 34 5.07 19.13 54.17
N VAL A 35 6.01 19.74 53.45
CA VAL A 35 6.01 19.77 51.97
C VAL A 35 6.15 18.35 51.41
N ALA A 36 7.11 17.57 51.93
CA ALA A 36 7.31 16.17 51.55
C ALA A 36 6.03 15.34 51.75
N ARG A 37 5.34 15.53 52.87
CA ARG A 37 4.07 14.86 53.16
C ARG A 37 2.95 15.26 52.19
N CYS A 38 2.87 16.54 51.82
CA CYS A 38 1.91 17.00 50.80
C CYS A 38 2.19 16.36 49.45
N ILE A 39 3.46 16.31 49.02
CA ILE A 39 3.87 15.65 47.77
C ILE A 39 3.53 14.16 47.79
N ASN A 40 3.83 13.45 48.88
CA ASN A 40 3.47 12.04 49.02
C ASN A 40 1.95 11.83 48.91
N GLN A 41 1.14 12.73 49.47
CA GLN A 41 -0.32 12.67 49.35
C GLN A 41 -0.79 12.85 47.89
N ILE A 42 -0.13 13.68 47.08
CA ILE A 42 -0.39 13.83 45.64
C ILE A 42 -0.13 12.52 44.90
N LEU A 43 0.96 11.85 45.26
CA LEU A 43 1.34 10.57 44.68
C LEU A 43 0.44 9.42 45.15
N GLY A 44 -0.63 9.69 45.92
CA GLY A 44 -1.55 8.66 46.42
C GLY A 44 -1.19 8.09 47.79
N GLY A 45 -0.28 8.74 48.53
CA GLY A 45 0.16 8.30 49.85
C GLY A 45 1.00 7.03 49.83
N ILE A 46 1.70 6.78 48.72
CA ILE A 46 2.44 5.53 48.47
C ILE A 46 3.58 5.35 49.48
N LEU A 47 4.23 6.44 49.90
CA LEU A 47 5.37 6.36 50.80
C LEU A 47 4.90 6.25 52.25
N GLN A 48 5.39 5.21 52.94
CA GLN A 48 5.18 5.04 54.38
C GLN A 48 6.01 6.03 55.21
N ASP A 49 7.16 6.46 54.68
CA ASP A 49 8.03 7.48 55.27
C ASP A 49 8.36 8.57 54.25
N CYS A 50 8.22 9.83 54.66
CA CYS A 50 8.49 11.02 53.84
C CYS A 50 9.92 11.56 54.04
N SER A 51 10.74 10.92 54.89
CA SER A 51 12.14 11.33 55.15
C SER A 51 13.00 11.34 53.90
N VAL A 52 12.75 10.43 52.95
CA VAL A 52 13.41 10.35 51.64
C VAL A 52 13.12 11.59 50.81
N LEU A 53 11.84 11.95 50.66
CA LEU A 53 11.41 13.17 49.97
C LEU A 53 11.93 14.43 50.67
N GLU A 54 11.89 14.46 52.00
CA GLU A 54 12.42 15.58 52.78
C GLU A 54 13.92 15.77 52.55
N SER A 55 14.68 14.67 52.50
CA SER A 55 16.13 14.69 52.25
C SER A 55 16.45 15.23 50.85
N ILE A 56 15.64 14.91 49.84
CA ILE A 56 15.79 15.45 48.48
C ILE A 56 15.45 16.95 48.46
N LEU A 57 14.37 17.37 49.14
CA LEU A 57 13.92 18.77 49.18
C LEU A 57 14.86 19.71 49.95
N THR A 58 15.69 19.18 50.85
CA THR A 58 16.59 19.98 51.71
C THR A 58 18.05 19.92 51.29
N CYS A 59 18.36 19.16 50.24
CA CYS A 59 19.70 19.03 49.69
C CYS A 59 19.99 20.16 48.69
N ASP A 60 21.25 20.58 48.60
CA ASP A 60 21.71 21.48 47.54
C ASP A 60 21.55 20.79 46.17
N GLU A 61 21.23 21.56 45.13
CA GLU A 61 20.88 21.04 43.79
C GLU A 61 21.99 20.17 43.17
N ASP A 62 23.25 20.56 43.35
CA ASP A 62 24.44 19.85 42.88
C ASP A 62 24.63 18.48 43.55
N LYS A 63 24.03 18.28 44.73
CA LYS A 63 24.13 17.04 45.52
C LYS A 63 22.92 16.11 45.34
N ILE A 64 21.88 16.54 44.62
CA ILE A 64 20.69 15.71 44.34
C ILE A 64 21.07 14.34 43.74
N PRO A 65 21.97 14.24 42.73
CA PRO A 65 22.33 12.94 42.15
C PRO A 65 22.95 11.97 43.17
N VAL A 66 23.79 12.49 44.08
CA VAL A 66 24.45 11.71 45.14
C VAL A 66 23.43 11.25 46.18
N VAL A 67 22.46 12.11 46.52
CA VAL A 67 21.37 11.76 47.44
C VAL A 67 20.46 10.69 46.85
N LEU A 68 20.05 10.82 45.59
CA LEU A 68 19.25 9.80 44.89
C LEU A 68 19.97 8.44 44.85
N GLN A 69 21.27 8.45 44.53
CA GLN A 69 22.09 7.24 44.53
C GLN A 69 22.18 6.58 45.91
N ARG A 70 22.30 7.36 46.99
CA ARG A 70 22.35 6.83 48.37
C ARG A 70 21.01 6.32 48.88
N LEU A 71 19.91 6.80 48.29
CA LEU A 71 18.55 6.39 48.62
C LEU A 71 18.08 5.20 47.76
N ASP A 72 18.98 4.62 46.96
CA ASP A 72 18.68 3.59 45.95
C ASP A 72 17.52 3.99 45.01
N VAL A 73 17.33 5.30 44.81
CA VAL A 73 16.36 5.85 43.87
C VAL A 73 17.07 5.99 42.54
N TYR A 74 16.93 4.96 41.72
CA TYR A 74 17.42 4.96 40.36
C TYR A 74 16.33 5.42 39.40
N GLU A 75 16.75 6.12 38.36
CA GLU A 75 15.97 6.22 37.14
C GLU A 75 15.82 4.81 36.58
N ASP A 76 14.62 4.24 36.65
CA ASP A 76 14.34 2.98 35.97
C ASP A 76 14.25 3.29 34.46
N PRO A 77 15.27 2.89 33.66
CA PRO A 77 15.31 3.23 32.25
C PRO A 77 14.09 2.65 31.50
N VAL A 78 13.54 1.53 31.97
CA VAL A 78 12.35 0.91 31.37
C VAL A 78 11.12 1.78 31.61
N LEU A 79 10.94 2.28 32.83
CA LEU A 79 9.80 3.17 33.14
C LEU A 79 9.92 4.54 32.45
N ILE A 80 11.13 5.04 32.21
CA ILE A 80 11.36 6.26 31.45
C ILE A 80 11.01 6.04 29.98
N GLU A 81 11.51 4.97 29.37
CA GLU A 81 11.17 4.61 28.00
C GLU A 81 9.67 4.40 27.82
N GLU A 82 8.99 3.71 28.75
CA GLU A 82 7.55 3.53 28.73
C GLU A 82 6.78 4.85 28.83
N LYS A 83 7.25 5.80 29.65
CA LYS A 83 6.63 7.13 29.77
C LYS A 83 6.83 8.02 28.54
N LEU A 84 7.96 7.86 27.84
CA LEU A 84 8.28 8.62 26.64
C LEU A 84 7.73 7.98 25.35
N ARG A 85 7.36 6.71 25.40
CA ARG A 85 6.76 5.98 24.28
C ARG A 85 5.52 6.70 23.75
N GLY A 86 5.52 7.04 22.46
CA GLY A 86 4.42 7.71 21.78
C GLY A 86 4.34 9.22 22.01
N VAL A 87 5.26 9.81 22.79
CA VAL A 87 5.35 11.26 22.97
C VAL A 87 6.04 11.88 21.76
N LEU A 88 5.41 12.89 21.14
CA LEU A 88 5.92 13.52 19.92
C LEU A 88 7.33 14.10 20.15
N GLY A 89 8.24 13.78 19.22
CA GLY A 89 9.62 14.25 19.18
C GLY A 89 10.59 13.39 19.99
N GLN A 90 10.08 12.49 20.83
CA GLN A 90 10.89 11.50 21.52
C GLN A 90 11.35 10.40 20.57
N PRO A 91 12.54 9.82 20.79
CA PRO A 91 13.01 8.68 20.02
C PRO A 91 12.10 7.46 20.25
N LEU A 92 11.99 6.61 19.24
CA LEU A 92 11.29 5.33 19.38
C LEU A 92 12.04 4.41 20.34
N CYS A 93 11.30 3.69 21.19
CA CYS A 93 11.87 2.60 21.98
C CYS A 93 12.22 1.40 21.09
N GLU A 94 13.07 0.49 21.57
CA GLU A 94 13.55 -0.66 20.78
C GLU A 94 12.40 -1.51 20.22
N ALA A 95 11.36 -1.75 21.03
CA ALA A 95 10.19 -2.52 20.63
C ALA A 95 9.42 -1.85 19.47
N ASP A 96 9.32 -0.53 19.47
CA ASP A 96 8.63 0.23 18.44
C ASP A 96 9.47 0.37 17.18
N CYS A 97 10.79 0.57 17.31
CA CYS A 97 11.74 0.51 16.20
C CYS A 97 11.66 -0.81 15.42
N ALA A 98 11.49 -1.94 16.11
CA ALA A 98 11.33 -3.24 15.47
C ALA A 98 9.97 -3.43 14.75
N ASN A 99 8.98 -2.59 15.06
CA ASN A 99 7.60 -2.72 14.58
C ASN A 99 7.16 -1.61 13.62
N VAL A 100 8.09 -0.76 13.16
CA VAL A 100 7.82 0.23 12.13
C VAL A 100 8.28 -0.25 10.75
N GLU A 101 7.58 0.20 9.72
CA GLU A 101 7.89 -0.13 8.33
C GLU A 101 7.67 1.07 7.40
N LEU A 102 8.47 1.16 6.34
CA LEU A 102 8.22 2.09 5.25
C LEU A 102 7.11 1.55 4.35
N ALA A 103 6.06 2.34 4.18
CA ALA A 103 4.96 2.02 3.28
C ALA A 103 4.58 3.25 2.43
N PRO A 104 5.41 3.66 1.45
CA PRO A 104 5.26 4.93 0.73
C PRO A 104 3.98 5.06 -0.10
N LEU A 105 3.37 3.93 -0.48
CA LEU A 105 2.11 3.88 -1.24
C LEU A 105 0.87 3.76 -0.33
N ARG A 106 1.06 3.71 1.00
CA ARG A 106 -0.04 3.60 1.94
C ARG A 106 -0.69 4.98 2.12
N SER A 107 -2.02 5.00 2.05
CA SER A 107 -2.78 6.18 2.41
C SER A 107 -2.71 6.43 3.92
N CYS A 108 -2.56 7.70 4.29
CA CYS A 108 -2.43 8.12 5.68
C CYS A 108 -3.72 8.76 6.20
N LEU A 109 -3.98 8.60 7.50
CA LEU A 109 -5.07 9.32 8.15
C LEU A 109 -4.55 10.52 8.94
N ALA A 110 -5.29 11.63 8.88
CA ALA A 110 -5.04 12.77 9.75
C ALA A 110 -5.15 12.34 11.22
N GLY A 111 -4.12 12.62 11.99
CA GLY A 111 -3.99 12.24 13.39
C GLY A 111 -3.34 10.89 13.66
N GLU A 112 -2.96 10.13 12.63
CA GLU A 112 -2.22 8.87 12.76
C GLU A 112 -0.83 9.12 13.36
N LEU A 113 -0.43 8.25 14.29
CA LEU A 113 0.92 8.26 14.88
C LEU A 113 1.86 7.53 13.92
N VAL A 114 2.97 8.17 13.60
CA VAL A 114 4.00 7.66 12.69
C VAL A 114 5.38 7.94 13.27
N ALA A 115 6.41 7.35 12.65
CA ALA A 115 7.79 7.65 12.97
C ALA A 115 8.46 8.36 11.79
N VAL A 116 9.29 9.35 12.08
CA VAL A 116 10.02 10.13 11.09
C VAL A 116 11.46 10.27 11.55
N GLU A 117 12.39 10.19 10.61
CA GLU A 117 13.81 10.35 10.89
C GLU A 117 14.16 11.79 11.28
N GLY A 118 14.81 11.93 12.44
CA GLY A 118 15.38 13.17 12.95
C GLY A 118 16.64 13.60 12.20
N ARG A 119 17.18 14.77 12.57
CA ARG A 119 18.46 15.27 11.99
C ARG A 119 19.68 14.44 12.41
N ASP A 120 19.53 13.70 13.49
CA ASP A 120 20.50 12.81 14.11
C ASP A 120 20.39 11.36 13.64
N GLY A 121 19.51 11.06 12.66
CA GLY A 121 19.27 9.72 12.15
C GLY A 121 18.42 8.82 13.04
N SER A 122 17.97 9.32 14.20
CA SER A 122 17.07 8.57 15.08
C SER A 122 15.60 8.72 14.64
N LEU A 123 14.85 7.62 14.67
CA LEU A 123 13.41 7.66 14.41
C LEU A 123 12.69 8.24 15.63
N ARG A 124 11.80 9.22 15.39
CA ARG A 124 11.06 9.93 16.43
C ARG A 124 9.56 9.87 16.20
N TYR A 125 8.79 9.76 17.28
CA TYR A 125 7.33 9.77 17.21
C TYR A 125 6.85 11.10 16.65
N SER A 126 5.98 11.02 15.65
CA SER A 126 5.40 12.15 14.95
C SER A 126 3.92 11.87 14.68
N LYS A 127 3.14 12.91 14.42
CA LYS A 127 1.71 12.77 14.14
C LYS A 127 1.37 13.41 12.80
N ILE A 128 0.67 12.68 11.94
CA ILE A 128 0.21 13.22 10.66
C ILE A 128 -0.86 14.28 10.93
N LEU A 129 -0.74 15.46 10.32
CA LEU A 129 -1.76 16.50 10.40
C LEU A 129 -2.65 16.46 9.15
N ARG A 130 -2.02 16.46 7.97
CA ARG A 130 -2.71 16.45 6.68
C ARG A 130 -1.78 16.02 5.55
N GLU A 131 -2.38 15.62 4.43
CA GLU A 131 -1.69 15.50 3.16
C GLU A 131 -1.50 16.89 2.52
N GLY A 132 -0.32 17.14 1.99
CA GLY A 132 0.08 18.38 1.33
C GLY A 132 0.26 18.19 -0.18
N PRO A 133 0.33 19.29 -0.95
CA PRO A 133 0.68 19.22 -2.36
C PRO A 133 2.10 18.67 -2.51
N SER A 134 2.29 17.69 -3.39
CA SER A 134 3.61 17.14 -3.68
C SER A 134 4.16 17.68 -4.98
N ASP A 135 5.40 18.15 -4.94
CA ASP A 135 6.16 18.59 -6.12
C ASP A 135 6.71 17.41 -6.94
N ILE A 136 6.60 16.18 -6.41
CA ILE A 136 7.12 14.95 -7.03
C ILE A 136 5.94 14.09 -7.49
N ALA A 137 5.84 13.89 -8.81
CA ALA A 137 4.77 13.09 -9.41
C ALA A 137 4.76 11.65 -8.86
N GLY A 138 3.63 11.24 -8.27
CA GLY A 138 3.42 9.89 -7.75
C GLY A 138 3.92 9.64 -6.32
N VAL A 139 4.47 10.65 -5.64
CA VAL A 139 4.88 10.54 -4.23
C VAL A 139 4.02 11.49 -3.39
N SER A 140 3.25 10.98 -2.43
CA SER A 140 2.49 11.84 -1.51
C SER A 140 3.42 12.59 -0.55
N GLN A 141 3.05 13.81 -0.18
CA GLN A 141 3.73 14.61 0.84
C GLN A 141 2.80 14.86 2.01
N TYR A 142 3.33 14.80 3.24
CA TYR A 142 2.56 14.94 4.46
C TYR A 142 3.13 16.04 5.35
N GLU A 143 2.24 16.82 5.96
CA GLU A 143 2.58 17.70 7.07
C GLU A 143 2.51 16.89 8.37
N VAL A 144 3.65 16.72 9.03
CA VAL A 144 3.75 15.99 10.30
C VAL A 144 4.09 16.94 11.45
N LYS A 145 3.48 16.70 12.60
CA LYS A 145 3.82 17.33 13.88
C LYS A 145 4.94 16.54 14.54
N VAL A 146 6.12 17.14 14.61
CA VAL A 146 7.33 16.49 15.13
C VAL A 146 7.50 16.75 16.63
N ASP A 147 7.07 17.91 17.13
CA ASP A 147 7.02 18.19 18.57
C ASP A 147 5.77 19.02 18.91
N SER A 148 5.64 19.47 20.17
CA SER A 148 4.48 20.24 20.63
C SER A 148 4.26 21.56 19.88
N SER A 149 5.32 22.13 19.30
CA SER A 149 5.40 23.45 18.68
C SER A 149 5.81 23.46 17.20
N ALA A 150 6.39 22.38 16.68
CA ALA A 150 6.99 22.32 15.36
C ALA A 150 6.29 21.30 14.45
N THR A 151 6.09 21.72 13.20
CA THR A 151 5.65 20.88 12.09
C THR A 151 6.74 20.81 11.02
N ARG A 152 6.77 19.70 10.28
CA ARG A 152 7.71 19.46 9.18
C ARG A 152 6.95 18.87 8.02
N GLN A 153 7.33 19.24 6.79
CA GLN A 153 6.87 18.55 5.60
C GLN A 153 7.80 17.38 5.32
N VAL A 154 7.22 16.20 5.07
CA VAL A 154 7.94 14.96 4.80
C VAL A 154 7.29 14.23 3.64
N LEU A 155 8.11 13.54 2.85
CA LEU A 155 7.61 12.68 1.77
C LEU A 155 7.09 11.37 2.34
N ALA A 156 6.18 10.70 1.63
CA ALA A 156 5.69 9.37 2.01
C ALA A 156 6.82 8.34 2.20
N THR A 157 7.95 8.53 1.52
CA THR A 157 9.16 7.70 1.64
C THR A 157 9.95 7.94 2.92
N GLU A 158 9.68 9.02 3.65
CA GLU A 158 10.33 9.39 4.91
C GLU A 158 9.46 9.09 6.13
N VAL A 159 8.27 8.50 5.90
CA VAL A 159 7.28 8.19 6.94
C VAL A 159 7.26 6.69 7.20
N TYR A 160 7.53 6.34 8.44
CA TYR A 160 7.49 4.97 8.95
C TYR A 160 6.17 4.75 9.69
N PHE A 161 5.47 3.67 9.34
CA PHE A 161 4.19 3.31 9.92
C PHE A 161 4.36 2.19 10.93
N PHE A 162 3.66 2.30 12.06
CA PHE A 162 3.56 1.20 13.00
C PHE A 162 2.74 0.07 12.39
N ARG A 163 3.28 -1.15 12.43
CA ARG A 163 2.58 -2.36 12.01
C ARG A 163 1.33 -2.53 12.86
N SER A 164 0.18 -2.63 12.19
CA SER A 164 -1.07 -2.94 12.88
C SER A 164 -1.00 -4.39 13.35
N ALA A 165 -1.10 -4.61 14.66
CA ALA A 165 -1.25 -5.94 15.26
C ALA A 165 -2.65 -6.53 14.96
N ARG A 166 -3.07 -6.54 13.68
CA ARG A 166 -4.20 -7.34 13.26
C ARG A 166 -3.83 -8.78 13.60
N VAL A 167 -4.55 -9.31 14.58
CA VAL A 167 -4.58 -10.69 15.01
C VAL A 167 -4.19 -11.61 13.84
N ARG A 168 -3.05 -12.27 14.00
CA ARG A 168 -2.58 -13.35 13.12
C ARG A 168 -3.66 -14.43 13.05
N THR A 169 -4.53 -14.33 12.05
CA THR A 169 -5.20 -15.49 11.46
C THR A 169 -4.77 -15.55 10.01
N GLY A 170 -3.82 -16.43 9.72
CA GLY A 170 -3.39 -16.78 8.38
C GLY A 170 -1.93 -16.45 8.09
N SER A 171 -1.15 -17.50 7.83
CA SER A 171 0.22 -17.48 7.27
C SER A 171 1.36 -17.18 8.25
N ARG A 172 1.79 -18.25 8.93
CA ARG A 172 3.18 -18.42 9.38
C ARG A 172 4.08 -18.50 8.15
N PHE A 173 4.92 -17.51 7.94
CA PHE A 173 6.25 -17.73 7.37
C PHE A 173 7.24 -17.52 8.51
N ASP A 174 7.46 -18.58 9.29
CA ASP A 174 8.50 -18.61 10.31
C ASP A 174 9.87 -18.69 9.58
N ALA A 175 10.68 -17.63 9.69
CA ALA A 175 12.09 -17.65 9.32
C ALA A 175 12.85 -18.46 10.37
N VAL A 176 13.36 -19.62 9.98
CA VAL A 176 14.17 -20.50 10.82
C VAL A 176 15.57 -19.91 10.98
N ALA A 177 15.95 -19.66 12.23
CA ALA A 177 17.35 -19.52 12.64
C ALA A 177 17.99 -20.91 12.73
N SER A 178 19.16 -21.05 12.11
CA SER A 178 19.97 -22.26 12.11
C SER A 178 20.61 -22.51 13.47
N GLU A 179 20.50 -23.74 14.00
CA GLU A 179 21.58 -24.48 14.68
C GLU A 179 21.27 -26.00 14.67
N PRO A 180 22.28 -26.89 14.71
CA PRO A 180 22.20 -28.23 14.15
C PRO A 180 21.92 -29.31 15.20
N SER A 181 21.10 -30.33 14.89
CA SER A 181 21.16 -31.66 15.52
C SER A 181 20.30 -32.70 14.78
N THR A 182 20.99 -33.68 14.19
CA THR A 182 20.72 -35.14 14.17
C THR A 182 19.31 -35.68 13.79
N ALA A 183 19.26 -36.37 12.64
CA ALA A 183 18.17 -37.20 12.08
C ALA A 183 17.89 -38.49 12.93
N PRO A 184 16.94 -39.43 12.58
CA PRO A 184 16.19 -39.58 11.31
C PRO A 184 14.72 -40.11 11.36
N SER A 185 14.12 -40.24 10.15
CA SER A 185 13.03 -41.17 9.75
C SER A 185 11.57 -40.72 10.07
N SER A 186 10.51 -40.83 9.25
CA SER A 186 10.26 -41.54 7.99
C SER A 186 8.80 -41.33 7.46
N HIS A 187 8.56 -41.66 6.18
CA HIS A 187 7.31 -42.12 5.52
C HIS A 187 6.15 -41.18 5.09
N LEU A 188 5.99 -41.11 3.75
CA LEU A 188 4.81 -41.08 2.85
C LEU A 188 3.39 -40.92 3.43
N SER A 189 2.56 -40.03 2.84
CA SER A 189 1.50 -40.40 1.87
C SER A 189 0.56 -39.25 1.45
N THR A 190 0.33 -39.22 0.13
CA THR A 190 -0.72 -38.67 -0.74
C THR A 190 -2.19 -38.64 -0.25
N SER A 191 -2.95 -37.62 -0.67
CA SER A 191 -4.29 -37.66 -1.36
C SER A 191 -5.05 -36.32 -1.19
N HIS A 192 -5.22 -35.54 -2.26
CA HIS A 192 -6.42 -35.37 -3.11
C HIS A 192 -7.53 -34.41 -2.60
N CYS A 193 -7.50 -33.21 -3.18
CA CYS A 193 -8.55 -32.28 -3.66
C CYS A 193 -10.01 -32.33 -3.12
N GLU A 194 -10.55 -31.15 -2.77
CA GLU A 194 -11.82 -30.61 -3.34
C GLU A 194 -12.11 -29.15 -2.94
N ASN A 195 -12.50 -28.35 -3.96
CA ASN A 195 -13.36 -27.16 -3.98
C ASN A 195 -12.95 -25.88 -3.20
N ALA A 196 -12.30 -24.96 -3.93
CA ALA A 196 -12.12 -23.57 -3.54
C ALA A 196 -13.40 -22.75 -3.77
N VAL A 197 -13.99 -22.27 -2.67
CA VAL A 197 -14.98 -21.18 -2.65
C VAL A 197 -14.20 -19.86 -2.57
N LEU A 198 -14.38 -18.99 -3.57
CA LEU A 198 -13.77 -17.65 -3.65
C LEU A 198 -14.55 -16.66 -2.76
N PRO A 199 -13.89 -15.86 -1.89
CA PRO A 199 -14.52 -14.75 -1.18
C PRO A 199 -14.50 -13.42 -1.96
N SER A 200 -15.49 -12.58 -1.64
CA SER A 200 -15.86 -11.33 -2.31
C SER A 200 -14.81 -10.22 -2.23
N SER A 201 -13.97 -10.13 -3.26
CA SER A 201 -13.38 -8.86 -3.73
C SER A 201 -12.65 -9.08 -5.06
N VAL A 202 -13.37 -9.64 -6.05
CA VAL A 202 -12.95 -9.71 -7.45
C VAL A 202 -13.96 -8.92 -8.27
N VAL A 203 -13.56 -7.78 -8.82
CA VAL A 203 -14.30 -7.14 -9.91
C VAL A 203 -13.81 -7.77 -11.20
N THR A 204 -14.68 -8.56 -11.83
CA THR A 204 -14.46 -9.16 -13.14
C THR A 204 -14.58 -8.06 -14.20
N ILE A 205 -13.50 -7.76 -14.93
CA ILE A 205 -13.58 -6.91 -16.12
C ILE A 205 -14.14 -7.78 -17.25
N ILE A 206 -15.43 -7.61 -17.55
CA ILE A 206 -16.07 -8.15 -18.74
C ILE A 206 -15.85 -7.12 -19.86
N SER A 207 -15.05 -7.48 -20.87
CA SER A 207 -15.05 -6.77 -22.15
C SER A 207 -16.29 -7.16 -22.93
N GLY A 208 -17.25 -6.23 -23.03
CA GLY A 208 -18.39 -6.31 -23.92
C GLY A 208 -18.58 -4.95 -24.58
N ALA A 209 -18.53 -4.94 -25.91
CA ALA A 209 -18.81 -3.79 -26.75
C ALA A 209 -20.27 -3.34 -26.58
N ASP A 210 -20.51 -2.05 -26.32
CA ASP A 210 -21.39 -1.24 -27.15
C ASP A 210 -21.25 0.26 -26.82
N SER A 211 -20.84 1.01 -27.84
CA SER A 211 -21.35 2.31 -28.29
C SER A 211 -22.08 3.21 -27.28
N SER A 212 -21.49 4.37 -26.94
CA SER A 212 -22.15 5.70 -27.02
C SER A 212 -21.18 6.82 -26.64
N GLU A 213 -21.03 7.76 -27.57
CA GLU A 213 -20.22 8.97 -27.56
C GLU A 213 -20.64 9.95 -26.46
N ILE A 214 -19.68 10.51 -25.70
CA ILE A 214 -19.68 11.95 -25.34
C ILE A 214 -18.24 12.45 -25.32
N THR A 215 -18.03 13.49 -26.12
CA THR A 215 -16.82 14.26 -26.40
C THR A 215 -16.29 15.05 -25.20
N SER A 216 -14.97 15.06 -25.00
CA SER A 216 -14.22 16.29 -24.70
C SER A 216 -12.70 16.04 -24.70
N ASP A 217 -12.03 16.70 -25.64
CA ASP A 217 -10.59 16.91 -25.72
C ASP A 217 -9.97 17.31 -24.38
N VAL A 218 -8.98 16.53 -23.91
CA VAL A 218 -7.78 17.09 -23.28
C VAL A 218 -6.59 16.23 -23.69
N ASN A 219 -5.80 16.74 -24.63
CA ASN A 219 -4.48 16.22 -24.96
C ASN A 219 -3.51 16.55 -23.81
N ILE A 220 -3.28 15.61 -22.90
CA ILE A 220 -2.19 15.69 -21.91
C ILE A 220 -1.07 14.76 -22.40
N PRO A 221 0.10 15.27 -22.81
CA PRO A 221 1.26 14.43 -23.05
C PRO A 221 1.68 13.81 -21.71
N ALA A 222 1.67 12.48 -21.62
CA ALA A 222 2.29 11.78 -20.50
C ALA A 222 3.77 12.20 -20.41
N PRO A 223 4.29 12.57 -19.22
CA PRO A 223 5.70 12.88 -19.10
C PRO A 223 6.45 11.55 -19.19
N ALA A 224 7.16 11.33 -20.30
CA ALA A 224 8.08 10.22 -20.44
C ALA A 224 9.22 10.41 -19.44
N VAL A 225 9.10 9.78 -18.26
CA VAL A 225 10.17 9.78 -17.25
C VAL A 225 11.31 8.95 -17.80
N SER A 226 12.41 9.61 -18.13
CA SER A 226 13.63 8.97 -18.63
C SER A 226 14.11 7.89 -17.66
N SER A 227 14.35 6.68 -18.18
CA SER A 227 14.87 5.54 -17.43
C SER A 227 16.18 5.83 -16.70
N ALA A 228 16.95 6.83 -17.15
CA ALA A 228 18.16 7.29 -16.48
C ALA A 228 17.89 7.95 -15.13
N ASN A 229 16.75 8.64 -14.98
CA ASN A 229 16.38 9.34 -13.74
C ASN A 229 15.97 8.36 -12.64
N ILE A 230 15.35 7.24 -13.02
CA ILE A 230 14.95 6.17 -12.10
C ILE A 230 16.20 5.47 -11.53
N LEU A 231 17.17 5.13 -12.40
CA LEU A 231 18.40 4.46 -11.98
C LEU A 231 19.27 5.34 -11.08
N SER A 232 19.33 6.65 -11.35
CA SER A 232 20.07 7.61 -10.52
C SER A 232 19.47 7.71 -9.11
N ALA A 233 18.14 7.81 -9.00
CA ALA A 233 17.45 7.90 -7.71
C ALA A 233 17.55 6.60 -6.89
N VAL A 234 17.47 5.44 -7.55
CA VAL A 234 17.67 4.13 -6.91
C VAL A 234 19.10 3.98 -6.40
N ASN A 235 20.09 4.44 -7.16
CA ASN A 235 21.49 4.37 -6.76
C ASN A 235 21.83 5.32 -5.58
N ASP A 236 21.23 6.51 -5.51
CA ASP A 236 21.37 7.44 -4.38
C ASP A 236 20.72 6.88 -3.09
N LEU A 237 19.56 6.23 -3.20
CA LEU A 237 18.89 5.62 -2.06
C LEU A 237 19.67 4.41 -1.51
N LEU A 238 20.25 3.59 -2.38
CA LEU A 238 20.98 2.38 -1.98
C LEU A 238 22.37 2.68 -1.42
N SER A 239 23.03 3.74 -1.90
CA SER A 239 24.30 4.21 -1.33
C SER A 239 24.12 4.79 0.08
N ARG A 240 22.95 5.34 0.43
CA ARG A 240 22.60 5.74 1.81
C ARG A 240 22.36 4.57 2.75
N LEU A 241 21.98 3.41 2.23
CA LEU A 241 21.77 2.17 3.02
C LEU A 241 23.06 1.35 3.18
N ASN A 242 24.22 1.86 2.74
CA ASN A 242 25.50 1.16 2.71
C ASN A 242 25.44 -0.17 1.93
N VAL A 243 24.49 -0.29 1.00
CA VAL A 243 24.32 -1.42 0.09
C VAL A 243 24.83 -0.97 -1.28
N THR A 244 26.03 -1.40 -1.65
CA THR A 244 26.50 -1.27 -3.03
C THR A 244 25.73 -2.27 -3.88
N LEU A 245 24.93 -1.79 -4.83
CA LEU A 245 24.45 -2.64 -5.92
C LEU A 245 25.67 -3.22 -6.62
N ASP A 246 25.87 -4.53 -6.49
CA ASP A 246 26.85 -5.25 -7.29
C ASP A 246 26.52 -5.03 -8.78
N MET A 247 27.53 -4.97 -9.65
CA MET A 247 27.34 -4.72 -11.10
C MET A 247 26.29 -5.67 -11.69
N SER A 248 26.20 -6.89 -11.14
CA SER A 248 25.22 -7.91 -11.47
C SER A 248 23.75 -7.47 -11.35
N VAL A 249 23.41 -6.63 -10.37
CA VAL A 249 22.02 -6.17 -10.16
C VAL A 249 21.67 -5.02 -11.11
N GLN A 250 22.62 -4.13 -11.39
CA GLN A 250 22.44 -3.06 -12.37
C GLN A 250 22.27 -3.64 -13.78
N ASP A 251 23.05 -4.65 -14.14
CA ASP A 251 22.93 -5.37 -15.41
C ASP A 251 21.57 -6.08 -15.52
N LEU A 252 21.11 -6.72 -14.44
CA LEU A 252 19.79 -7.38 -14.40
C LEU A 252 18.63 -6.39 -14.55
N MET A 253 18.74 -5.19 -13.97
CA MET A 253 17.73 -4.14 -14.16
C MET A 253 17.72 -3.63 -15.61
N ALA A 254 18.90 -3.43 -16.21
CA ALA A 254 19.02 -3.03 -17.61
C ALA A 254 18.42 -4.09 -18.56
N GLU A 255 18.68 -5.37 -18.29
CA GLU A 255 18.11 -6.49 -19.04
C GLU A 255 16.58 -6.57 -18.89
N ASN A 256 16.05 -6.40 -17.67
CA ASN A 256 14.60 -6.35 -17.45
C ASN A 256 13.92 -5.23 -18.24
N LEU A 257 14.48 -4.01 -18.24
CA LEU A 257 13.96 -2.90 -19.04
C LEU A 257 14.05 -3.17 -20.55
N GLN A 258 15.07 -3.90 -21.00
CA GLN A 258 15.17 -4.31 -22.39
C GLN A 258 14.11 -5.36 -22.75
N MET A 259 13.88 -6.34 -21.88
CA MET A 259 12.84 -7.35 -22.06
C MET A 259 11.44 -6.73 -22.09
N GLN A 260 11.15 -5.79 -21.19
CA GLN A 260 9.87 -5.06 -21.17
C GLN A 260 9.62 -4.33 -22.50
N ARG A 261 10.62 -3.63 -23.05
CA ARG A 261 10.52 -2.99 -24.37
C ARG A 261 10.31 -3.99 -25.50
N ARG A 262 10.97 -5.15 -25.47
CA ARG A 262 10.77 -6.21 -26.48
C ARG A 262 9.36 -6.79 -26.42
N LEU A 263 8.79 -6.95 -25.22
CA LEU A 263 7.41 -7.39 -25.06
C LEU A 263 6.44 -6.39 -25.66
N GLU A 264 6.57 -5.09 -25.35
CA GLU A 264 5.72 -4.03 -25.89
C GLU A 264 5.71 -4.05 -27.44
N VAL A 265 6.89 -4.07 -28.08
CA VAL A 265 7.01 -4.15 -29.55
C VAL A 265 6.39 -5.43 -30.12
N ALA A 266 6.57 -6.58 -29.45
CA ALA A 266 5.99 -7.84 -29.87
C ALA A 266 4.46 -7.85 -29.73
N GLU A 267 3.92 -7.23 -28.68
CA GLU A 267 2.49 -7.09 -28.46
C GLU A 267 1.84 -6.19 -29.52
N ASP A 268 2.48 -5.06 -29.85
CA ASP A 268 2.02 -4.17 -30.92
C ASP A 268 2.04 -4.87 -32.27
N SER A 269 3.11 -5.58 -32.59
CA SER A 269 3.22 -6.38 -33.82
C SER A 269 2.13 -7.46 -33.89
N ARG A 270 1.84 -8.13 -32.77
CA ARG A 270 0.79 -9.13 -32.66
C ARG A 270 -0.60 -8.51 -32.84
N ARG A 271 -0.86 -7.34 -32.25
CA ARG A 271 -2.13 -6.61 -32.42
C ARG A 271 -2.34 -6.20 -33.87
N ALA A 272 -1.31 -5.64 -34.52
CA ALA A 272 -1.37 -5.28 -35.93
C ALA A 272 -1.66 -6.50 -36.82
N ALA A 273 -0.95 -7.61 -36.60
CA ALA A 273 -1.19 -8.86 -37.33
C ALA A 273 -2.62 -9.40 -37.11
N ALA A 274 -3.13 -9.35 -35.87
CA ALA A 274 -4.50 -9.78 -35.58
C ALA A 274 -5.54 -8.94 -36.35
N THR A 275 -5.39 -7.62 -36.37
CA THR A 275 -6.30 -6.75 -37.14
C THR A 275 -6.26 -7.06 -38.64
N GLN A 276 -5.08 -7.38 -39.18
CA GLN A 276 -4.94 -7.77 -40.59
C GLN A 276 -5.57 -9.14 -40.88
N ILE A 277 -5.47 -10.09 -39.97
CA ILE A 277 -6.13 -11.40 -40.08
C ILE A 277 -7.65 -11.22 -40.04
N ASP A 278 -8.17 -10.38 -39.14
CA ASP A 278 -9.61 -10.13 -39.02
C ASP A 278 -10.17 -9.49 -40.29
N THR A 279 -9.47 -8.51 -40.88
CA THR A 279 -9.89 -7.89 -42.15
C THR A 279 -9.93 -8.89 -43.29
N VAL A 280 -8.87 -9.69 -43.45
CA VAL A 280 -8.80 -10.71 -44.52
C VAL A 280 -9.85 -11.81 -44.30
N THR A 281 -10.12 -12.19 -43.05
CA THR A 281 -11.13 -13.19 -42.71
C THR A 281 -12.53 -12.69 -43.04
N ARG A 282 -12.83 -11.42 -42.74
CA ARG A 282 -14.11 -10.80 -43.09
C ARG A 282 -14.29 -10.70 -44.60
N GLU A 283 -13.29 -10.21 -45.34
CA GLU A 283 -13.33 -10.14 -46.80
C GLU A 283 -13.53 -11.52 -47.43
N LYS A 284 -12.81 -12.53 -46.94
CA LYS A 284 -13.00 -13.92 -47.37
C LYS A 284 -14.43 -14.40 -47.13
N LYS A 285 -15.01 -14.10 -45.96
CA LYS A 285 -16.39 -14.48 -45.64
C LYS A 285 -17.38 -13.80 -46.58
N GLU A 286 -17.25 -12.49 -46.82
CA GLU A 286 -18.11 -11.75 -47.75
C GLU A 286 -18.07 -12.32 -49.18
N LEU A 287 -16.88 -12.70 -49.65
CA LEU A 287 -16.72 -13.35 -50.95
C LEU A 287 -17.37 -14.74 -51.00
N LEU A 288 -17.24 -15.53 -49.92
CA LEU A 288 -17.89 -16.84 -49.84
C LEU A 288 -19.42 -16.73 -49.75
N ASP A 289 -19.93 -15.76 -48.99
CA ASP A 289 -21.36 -15.50 -48.85
C ASP A 289 -21.98 -15.05 -50.18
N ALA A 290 -21.25 -14.28 -50.99
CA ALA A 290 -21.67 -13.89 -52.34
C ALA A 290 -21.81 -15.08 -53.32
N LEU A 291 -21.21 -16.23 -52.99
CA LEU A 291 -21.30 -17.47 -53.78
C LEU A 291 -22.38 -18.43 -53.26
N VAL A 292 -23.17 -18.03 -52.27
CA VAL A 292 -24.30 -18.82 -51.76
C VAL A 292 -25.54 -18.58 -52.62
N CYS A 293 -26.27 -19.65 -52.94
CA CYS A 293 -27.48 -19.58 -53.75
C CYS A 293 -28.56 -18.71 -53.09
N ALA A 294 -29.01 -17.67 -53.79
CA ALA A 294 -30.02 -16.74 -53.30
C ALA A 294 -31.42 -17.37 -53.05
N VAL A 295 -31.65 -18.62 -53.48
CA VAL A 295 -32.94 -19.32 -53.30
C VAL A 295 -32.96 -20.14 -52.02
N CYS A 296 -31.96 -20.99 -51.78
CA CYS A 296 -31.90 -21.84 -50.57
C CYS A 296 -31.05 -21.25 -49.45
N LEU A 297 -30.21 -20.26 -49.72
CA LEU A 297 -29.28 -19.64 -48.76
C LEU A 297 -28.34 -20.63 -48.07
N GLU A 298 -28.11 -21.79 -48.69
CA GLU A 298 -27.36 -22.90 -48.08
C GLU A 298 -26.28 -23.45 -49.03
N ASN A 299 -26.64 -23.75 -50.27
CA ASN A 299 -25.74 -24.38 -51.24
C ASN A 299 -24.96 -23.33 -52.05
N GLN A 300 -23.71 -23.64 -52.40
CA GLN A 300 -22.94 -22.82 -53.34
C GLN A 300 -23.54 -22.84 -54.75
N VAL A 301 -23.43 -21.71 -55.44
CA VAL A 301 -23.82 -21.57 -56.85
C VAL A 301 -22.89 -22.37 -57.76
N ASN A 302 -23.47 -23.12 -58.69
CA ASN A 302 -22.72 -23.95 -59.64
C ASN A 302 -23.40 -24.08 -61.01
N ARG A 303 -24.55 -23.40 -61.22
CA ARG A 303 -25.24 -23.35 -62.50
C ARG A 303 -25.54 -21.92 -62.91
N VAL A 304 -25.38 -21.62 -64.20
CA VAL A 304 -25.78 -20.35 -64.83
C VAL A 304 -27.00 -20.58 -65.72
N LEU A 305 -27.98 -19.68 -65.64
CA LEU A 305 -29.20 -19.71 -66.48
C LEU A 305 -28.97 -19.02 -67.82
N ILE A 306 -29.43 -19.63 -68.91
CA ILE A 306 -29.29 -19.11 -70.27
C ILE A 306 -30.68 -18.65 -70.76
N PRO A 307 -30.81 -17.40 -71.27
CA PRO A 307 -29.73 -16.51 -71.71
C PRO A 307 -29.36 -15.41 -70.68
N CYS A 308 -30.04 -15.35 -69.52
CA CYS A 308 -29.97 -14.17 -68.65
C CYS A 308 -28.72 -14.09 -67.76
N GLY A 309 -27.95 -15.16 -67.60
CA GLY A 309 -26.66 -15.16 -66.89
C GLY A 309 -26.74 -15.21 -65.36
N HIS A 310 -27.93 -15.29 -64.76
CA HIS A 310 -28.06 -15.41 -63.30
C HIS A 310 -27.67 -16.81 -62.81
N ILE A 311 -27.07 -16.88 -61.62
CA ILE A 311 -26.45 -18.10 -61.07
C ILE A 311 -27.19 -18.63 -59.84
N TYR A 312 -27.30 -19.95 -59.72
CA TYR A 312 -27.95 -20.66 -58.61
C TYR A 312 -27.26 -22.01 -58.36
N CYS A 313 -27.62 -22.68 -57.26
CA CYS A 313 -27.23 -24.08 -57.06
C CYS A 313 -28.10 -25.02 -57.92
N GLY A 314 -27.55 -26.18 -58.27
CA GLY A 314 -28.21 -27.15 -59.14
C GLY A 314 -29.54 -27.66 -58.61
N SER A 315 -29.65 -27.90 -57.30
CA SER A 315 -30.90 -28.36 -56.66
C SER A 315 -32.03 -27.35 -56.82
N CYS A 316 -31.75 -26.05 -56.64
CA CYS A 316 -32.76 -25.00 -56.81
C CYS A 316 -33.17 -24.83 -58.28
N VAL A 317 -32.24 -24.97 -59.24
CA VAL A 317 -32.57 -24.89 -60.67
C VAL A 317 -33.52 -26.02 -61.07
N GLU A 318 -33.30 -27.24 -60.56
CA GLU A 318 -34.11 -28.43 -60.87
C GLU A 318 -35.51 -28.37 -60.24
N GLN A 319 -35.68 -27.62 -59.15
CA GLN A 319 -36.95 -27.50 -58.42
C GLN A 319 -37.73 -26.22 -58.74
N LEU A 320 -37.33 -25.46 -59.76
CA LEU A 320 -38.05 -24.24 -60.13
C LEU A 320 -39.50 -24.56 -60.55
N PRO A 321 -40.51 -23.89 -59.97
CA PRO A 321 -41.92 -24.17 -60.28
C PRO A 321 -42.31 -23.74 -61.70
N ARG A 322 -41.53 -22.84 -62.31
CA ARG A 322 -41.68 -22.37 -63.69
C ARG A 322 -40.28 -22.15 -64.28
N PRO A 323 -40.09 -22.34 -65.61
CA PRO A 323 -38.81 -22.12 -66.27
C PRO A 323 -38.54 -20.61 -66.48
N SER A 324 -38.56 -19.81 -65.41
CA SER A 324 -38.33 -18.37 -65.43
C SER A 324 -37.37 -17.98 -64.30
N CYS A 325 -36.43 -17.07 -64.59
CA CYS A 325 -35.40 -16.65 -63.64
C CYS A 325 -36.01 -15.90 -62.43
N PRO A 326 -35.72 -16.31 -61.18
CA PRO A 326 -36.21 -15.61 -59.98
C PRO A 326 -35.83 -14.12 -59.88
N ILE A 327 -34.67 -13.72 -60.44
CA ILE A 327 -34.16 -12.34 -60.36
C ILE A 327 -34.76 -11.45 -61.45
N CYS A 328 -34.63 -11.84 -62.72
CA CYS A 328 -35.01 -10.98 -63.85
C CYS A 328 -36.29 -11.40 -64.58
N ARG A 329 -36.90 -12.53 -64.19
CA ARG A 329 -38.14 -13.10 -64.77
C ARG A 329 -38.06 -13.51 -66.24
N GLN A 330 -36.87 -13.49 -66.84
CA GLN A 330 -36.63 -13.99 -68.19
C GLN A 330 -36.83 -15.51 -68.24
N ASP A 331 -37.46 -16.01 -69.32
CA ASP A 331 -37.61 -17.44 -69.57
C ASP A 331 -36.24 -18.13 -69.72
N ILE A 332 -36.13 -19.32 -69.13
CA ILE A 332 -34.91 -20.13 -69.08
C ILE A 332 -34.95 -21.12 -70.24
N PHE A 333 -34.00 -21.03 -71.17
CA PHE A 333 -33.85 -22.00 -72.27
C PHE A 333 -33.06 -23.23 -71.84
N SER A 334 -31.99 -23.02 -71.07
CA SER A 334 -31.11 -24.06 -70.57
C SER A 334 -30.29 -23.55 -69.38
N SER A 335 -29.57 -24.45 -68.71
CA SER A 335 -28.61 -24.10 -67.67
C SER A 335 -27.30 -24.86 -67.88
N SER A 336 -26.17 -24.21 -67.61
CA SER A 336 -24.84 -24.80 -67.73
C SER A 336 -24.13 -24.84 -66.39
N VAL A 337 -23.34 -25.89 -66.13
CA VAL A 337 -22.49 -25.98 -64.95
C VAL A 337 -21.29 -25.05 -65.11
N PHE A 338 -20.89 -24.39 -64.04
CA PHE A 338 -19.60 -23.71 -63.94
C PHE A 338 -18.92 -24.05 -62.62
N HIS A 339 -17.60 -23.85 -62.58
CA HIS A 339 -16.79 -24.08 -61.39
C HIS A 339 -16.29 -22.74 -60.86
N VAL A 340 -16.51 -22.51 -59.57
CA VAL A 340 -15.87 -21.41 -58.85
C VAL A 340 -14.41 -21.80 -58.61
N PRO A 341 -13.43 -20.94 -58.96
CA PRO A 341 -12.02 -21.20 -58.69
C PRO A 341 -11.80 -21.40 -57.18
N SER A 342 -11.03 -22.45 -56.84
CA SER A 342 -10.61 -22.75 -55.46
C SER A 342 -9.44 -21.87 -55.04
#